data_AF-A0A928T4H3-F1
#
_entry.id   AF-A0A928T4H3-F1
#
_cell.length_a   1.000
_cell.length_b   1.000
_cell.length_c   1.000
_cell.angle_alpha   90.00
_cell.angle_beta   90.00
_cell.angle_gamma   90.00
#
_symmetry.space_group_name_H-M   'P 1'
#
loop_
_entity.id
_entity.type
_entity.pdbx_description
1 polymer ?
#
loop_
_entity_poly.entity_id
_entity_poly.type
_entity_poly.pdbx_seq_one_letter_code
_entity_poly.pdbx_strand_id
1 'polypeptide(L)' 'MSTTVAHLLNEAMLLPHEARIDLVEAVLERSPPSDDFVTAQMKVVQTRMEKVKAGQSTLVPADEAHDSVLASLKLRA' A
#
# COMPACT_ATOMS: atom_id res chain seq x y z
N MET A 1 4.75 7.93 19.35
CA MET A 1 5.00 6.48 19.37
C MET A 1 5.80 6.14 20.62
N SER A 2 5.53 5.02 21.28
CA SER A 2 6.36 4.56 22.40
C SER A 2 7.66 3.92 21.90
N THR A 3 8.71 3.96 22.70
CA THR A 3 10.01 3.35 22.39
C THR A 3 9.88 1.86 22.05
N THR A 4 8.99 1.15 22.74
CA THR A 4 8.70 -0.28 22.49
C THR A 4 8.11 -0.52 21.11
N VAL A 5 7.16 0.32 20.67
CA VAL A 5 6.54 0.20 19.34
C VAL A 5 7.56 0.50 18.25
N ALA A 6 8.41 1.51 18.42
CA ALA A 6 9.45 1.84 17.46
C ALA A 6 10.49 0.70 17.33
N HIS A 7 10.91 0.10 18.45
CA HIS A 7 11.83 -1.04 18.43
C HIS A 7 11.21 -2.25 17.72
N LEU A 8 9.97 -2.63 18.05
CA LEU A 8 9.28 -3.75 17.41
C LEU A 8 9.15 -3.54 15.89
N LEU A 9 8.87 -2.31 15.46
CA LEU A 9 8.74 -1.98 14.03
C LEU A 9 10.08 -2.12 13.30
N ASN A 10 11.18 -1.71 13.93
CA ASN A 10 12.52 -1.89 13.38
C ASN A 10 12.89 -3.37 13.24
N GLU A 11 12.59 -4.19 14.25
CA GLU A 11 12.81 -5.64 14.18
C GLU A 11 11.94 -6.30 13.09
N ALA A 12 10.68 -5.89 12.97
CA ALA A 12 9.79 -6.38 11.92
C ALA A 12 10.32 -6.07 10.50
N MET A 13 11.01 -4.94 10.32
CA MET A 13 11.62 -4.61 9.02
C MET A 13 12.79 -5.52 8.65
N LEU A 14 13.45 -6.15 9.63
CA LEU A 14 14.54 -7.12 9.41
C LEU A 14 14.04 -8.51 9.01
N LEU A 15 12.73 -8.77 9.11
CA LEU A 15 12.17 -10.05 8.68
C LEU A 15 12.37 -10.30 7.17
N PRO A 16 12.44 -11.56 6.74
CA PRO A 16 12.37 -11.92 5.33
C PRO A 16 11.16 -11.30 4.63
N HIS A 17 11.27 -11.06 3.31
CA HIS A 17 10.25 -10.35 2.56
C HIS A 17 8.86 -10.96 2.70
N GLU A 18 8.75 -12.28 2.57
CA GLU A 18 7.49 -13.03 2.70
C GLU A 18 6.89 -12.87 4.10
N ALA A 19 7.69 -13.06 5.15
CA ALA A 19 7.23 -12.89 6.53
C ALA A 19 6.75 -11.45 6.85
N ARG A 20 7.32 -10.43 6.19
CA ARG A 20 6.80 -9.05 6.31
C ARG A 20 5.45 -8.87 5.65
N ILE A 21 5.22 -9.54 4.51
CA ILE A 21 3.92 -9.51 3.83
C ILE A 21 2.86 -10.14 4.72
N ASP A 22 3.11 -11.36 5.21
CA ASP A 22 2.19 -12.09 6.09
C ASP A 22 1.85 -11.28 7.36
N LEU A 23 2.85 -10.61 7.95
CA LEU A 23 2.64 -9.76 9.11
C LEU A 23 1.72 -8.57 8.80
N VAL A 24 1.92 -7.91 7.65
CA VAL A 24 1.08 -6.78 7.23
C VAL A 24 -0.34 -7.23 6.96
N GLU A 25 -0.53 -8.35 6.25
CA GLU A 25 -1.85 -8.93 5.99
C GLU A 25 -2.57 -9.26 7.30
N ALA A 26 -1.90 -9.94 8.23
CA ALA A 26 -2.47 -10.27 9.53
C ALA A 26 -2.86 -9.02 10.35
N VAL A 27 -2.09 -7.93 10.26
CA VAL A 27 -2.42 -6.66 10.92
C VAL A 27 -3.67 -6.03 10.31
N LEU A 28 -3.76 -6.00 8.97
CA LEU A 28 -4.90 -5.43 8.25
C LEU A 28 -6.19 -6.23 8.46
N GLU A 29 -6.11 -7.55 8.58
CA GLU A 29 -7.27 -8.41 8.87
C GLU A 29 -7.80 -8.23 10.30
N ARG A 30 -6.89 -8.04 11.27
CA ARG A 30 -7.25 -7.99 12.70
C ARG A 30 -7.69 -6.62 13.18
N SER A 31 -7.31 -5.57 12.48
CA SER A 31 -7.58 -4.21 12.92
C SER A 31 -7.94 -3.34 11.74
N PRO A 32 -9.15 -2.74 11.75
CA PRO A 32 -9.48 -1.75 10.74
C PRO A 32 -8.47 -0.60 10.84
N PRO A 33 -8.11 0.02 9.70
CA PRO A 33 -7.24 1.18 9.72
C PRO A 33 -7.87 2.28 10.59
N SER A 34 -7.03 3.05 11.28
CA SER A 34 -7.51 4.19 12.05
C SER A 34 -8.08 5.28 11.14
N ASP A 35 -9.02 6.07 11.65
CA ASP A 35 -9.61 7.19 10.91
C ASP A 35 -8.55 8.20 10.43
N ASP A 36 -7.51 8.43 11.24
CA ASP A 36 -6.37 9.28 10.87
C ASP A 36 -5.61 8.71 9.67
N PHE A 37 -5.40 7.39 9.64
CA PHE A 37 -4.76 6.72 8.52
C PHE A 37 -5.61 6.83 7.26
N VAL A 38 -6.92 6.54 7.37
CA VAL A 38 -7.85 6.66 6.24
C VAL A 38 -7.86 8.10 5.71
N THR A 39 -7.92 9.09 6.59
CA THR A 39 -7.89 10.51 6.22
C THR A 39 -6.60 10.87 5.49
N ALA A 40 -5.44 10.37 5.96
CA ALA A 40 -4.17 10.59 5.28
C ALA A 40 -4.14 9.95 3.89
N GLN A 41 -4.66 8.72 3.74
CA GLN A 41 -4.74 8.05 2.43
C GLN A 41 -5.70 8.76 1.48
N MET A 42 -6.83 9.28 1.96
CA MET A 42 -7.77 10.03 1.14
C MET A 42 -7.16 11.33 0.58
N LYS A 43 -6.24 11.98 1.31
CA LYS A 43 -5.47 13.11 0.76
C LYS A 43 -4.60 12.69 -0.42
N VAL A 44 -3.93 11.53 -0.34
CA VAL A 44 -3.13 10.99 -1.44
C VAL A 44 -4.01 10.69 -2.65
N VAL A 45 -5.17 10.07 -2.44
CA VAL A 45 -6.15 9.81 -3.50
C VAL A 45 -6.61 11.12 -4.14
N GLN A 46 -6.96 12.12 -3.34
CA GLN A 46 -7.37 13.43 -3.84
C GLN A 46 -6.30 14.08 -4.72
N THR A 47 -5.03 14.09 -4.26
CA THR A 47 -3.91 14.59 -5.07
C THR A 47 -3.73 13.82 -6.38
N ARG A 48 -3.93 12.49 -6.38
CA ARG A 48 -3.88 11.69 -7.61
C ARG A 48 -5.01 12.05 -8.58
N MET A 49 -6.22 12.26 -8.06
CA MET A 49 -7.37 12.67 -8.87
C MET A 49 -7.17 14.06 -9.48
N GLU A 50 -6.55 15.00 -8.76
CA GLU A 50 -6.19 16.31 -9.28
C GLU A 50 -5.17 16.23 -10.42
N LYS A 51 -4.16 15.36 -10.30
CA LYS A 51 -3.21 15.11 -11.40
C LYS A 51 -3.90 14.55 -12.64
N VAL A 52 -4.87 13.66 -12.48
CA VAL A 52 -5.68 13.16 -13.61
C VAL A 52 -6.46 14.32 -14.26
N LYS A 53 -7.14 15.14 -13.46
CA LYS A 53 -7.88 16.31 -13.97
C LYS A 53 -6.97 17.33 -14.67
N ALA A 54 -5.73 17.47 -14.21
CA ALA A 54 -4.72 18.34 -14.81
C ALA A 54 -4.03 17.72 -16.04
N GLY A 55 -4.40 16.50 -16.45
CA GLY A 55 -3.77 15.80 -17.57
C GLY A 55 -2.34 15.30 -17.30
N GLN A 56 -1.90 15.29 -16.03
CA GLN A 56 -0.57 14.85 -15.60
C GLN A 56 -0.52 13.35 -15.27
N SER A 57 -1.67 12.68 -15.26
CA SER A 57 -1.79 11.25 -14.99
C SER A 57 -2.95 10.67 -15.78
N THR A 58 -2.80 9.42 -16.20
CA THR A 58 -3.84 8.71 -16.95
C THR A 58 -4.67 7.85 -15.99
N LEU A 59 -5.98 7.85 -16.20
CA LEU A 59 -6.88 6.93 -15.53
C LEU A 59 -6.86 5.59 -16.27
N VAL A 60 -6.46 4.53 -15.59
CA VAL A 60 -6.41 3.17 -16.15
C VAL A 60 -7.61 2.40 -15.61
N PRO A 61 -8.45 1.80 -16.48
CA PRO A 61 -9.52 0.90 -16.07
C PRO A 61 -9.00 -0.26 -15.21
N ALA A 62 -9.83 -0.75 -14.28
CA ALA A 62 -9.42 -1.78 -13.32
C ALA A 62 -8.94 -3.07 -14.00
N ASP A 63 -9.64 -3.51 -15.04
CA ASP A 63 -9.30 -4.73 -15.78
C ASP A 63 -7.94 -4.59 -16.48
N GLU A 64 -7.68 -3.45 -17.13
CA GLU A 64 -6.39 -3.14 -17.77
C GLU A 64 -5.23 -3.04 -16.76
N ALA A 65 -5.51 -2.47 -15.59
CA ALA A 65 -4.53 -2.39 -14.50
C ALA A 65 -4.20 -3.79 -13.96
N HIS A 66 -5.21 -4.65 -13.79
CA HIS A 66 -5.04 -6.03 -13.36
C HIS A 66 -4.17 -6.83 -14.35
N ASP A 67 -4.49 -6.75 -15.64
CA ASP A 67 -3.74 -7.43 -16.70
C ASP A 67 -2.29 -6.96 -16.77
N SER A 68 -2.06 -5.65 -16.65
CA SER A 68 -0.70 -5.08 -16.63
C SER A 68 0.13 -5.57 -15.44
N VAL A 69 -0.47 -5.65 -14.26
CA VAL A 69 0.21 -6.18 -13.06
C VAL A 69 0.54 -7.66 -13.25
N LEU A 70 -0.43 -8.48 -13.68
CA LEU A 70 -0.20 -9.90 -13.93
C LEU A 70 0.91 -10.13 -14.97
N ALA A 71 0.91 -9.37 -16.06
CA ALA A 71 1.96 -9.44 -17.07
C ALA A 71 3.33 -9.10 -16.48
N SER A 72 3.41 -8.07 -15.63
CA SER A 72 4.66 -7.65 -14.99
C SER A 72 5.25 -8.69 -14.02
N LEU A 73 4.39 -9.50 -13.39
CA LEU A 73 4.81 -10.56 -12.47
C LEU A 73 5.34 -11.78 -13.23
N LYS A 74 4.75 -12.10 -14.39
CA LYS A 74 5.23 -13.19 -15.26
C LYS A 74 6.61 -12.93 -15.87
N LEU A 75 6.99 -11.66 -16.02
CA LEU A 75 8.31 -11.24 -16.51
C LEU A 75 9.42 -11.37 -15.46
N ARG A 76 9.08 -11.65 -14.20
CA ARG A 76 10.02 -11.80 -13.07
C ARG A 76 10.20 -13.26 -12.61
N ALA A 77 9.52 -14.20 -13.24
CA ALA A 77 9.66 -15.65 -13.04
C ALA A 77 10.60 -16.24 -14.09
#